data_AF-A0A3B9DEP3-F1
#
_entry.id   AF-A0A3B9DEP3-F1
#
_cell.length_a   1.000
_cell.length_b   1.000
_cell.length_c   1.000
_cell.angle_alpha   90.00
_cell.angle_beta   90.00
_cell.angle_gamma   90.00
#
_symmetry.space_group_name_H-M   'P 1'
#
loop_
_entity.id
_entity.type
_entity.pdbx_description
1 polymer ?
#
loop_
_entity_poly.entity_id
_entity_poly.type
_entity_poly.pdbx_seq_one_letter_code
_entity_poly.pdbx_strand_id
1 'polypeptide(L)'
;LDAVNIIDPDIAIITSISLDHQDWLGNDLESIATEKAGIIRHKTPLVYGDLVPCESVLKKADALDAPVYRLNLECYGIVNQDNKAWAFTGCEISGKTQTIEQLPLPHIDLSNAVLAVQAISLLPLAIERKAFQEALDGLALAGRFELRKDMDTKKRVILDVAHNPAAAKLLGERLLQFRCVNPGITQIVGVIAVMADKDIESIAGALESCLDICYIAQVDEPRCMLSVESFRRIKQCRIKSRLEQFDSLEKAYKAACKLATTEDVVVVTGSFYTVAAVRHLSQ
;
A
#
# COMPACT_ATOMS: atom_id res chain seq x y z
N LEU A 1 3.28 -7.03 -21.14
CA LEU A 1 3.15 -5.98 -22.19
C LEU A 1 3.60 -4.58 -21.76
N ASP A 2 4.15 -4.42 -20.55
CA ASP A 2 4.66 -3.13 -20.08
C ASP A 2 5.89 -2.67 -20.90
N ALA A 3 5.98 -1.38 -21.20
CA ALA A 3 7.10 -0.79 -21.92
C ALA A 3 8.43 -0.98 -21.19
N VAL A 4 8.44 -1.07 -19.85
CA VAL A 4 9.68 -1.33 -19.09
C VAL A 4 10.19 -2.76 -19.28
N ASN A 5 9.33 -3.68 -19.75
CA ASN A 5 9.70 -5.08 -19.96
C ASN A 5 10.58 -5.30 -21.20
N ILE A 6 11.00 -4.24 -21.89
CA ILE A 6 12.05 -4.29 -22.92
C ILE A 6 13.45 -4.53 -22.31
N ILE A 7 13.60 -4.29 -21.00
CA ILE A 7 14.85 -4.49 -20.28
C ILE A 7 14.92 -5.94 -19.80
N ASP A 8 16.11 -6.53 -19.86
CA ASP A 8 16.42 -7.78 -19.17
C ASP A 8 17.00 -7.46 -17.79
N PRO A 9 16.22 -7.63 -16.70
CA PRO A 9 16.68 -7.26 -15.37
C PRO A 9 17.70 -8.27 -14.81
N ASP A 10 18.61 -7.79 -13.96
CA ASP A 10 19.45 -8.66 -13.13
C ASP A 10 18.64 -9.37 -12.04
N ILE A 11 17.53 -8.76 -11.60
CA ILE A 11 16.61 -9.29 -10.59
C ILE A 11 15.19 -8.84 -10.95
N ALA A 12 14.26 -9.78 -11.00
CA ALA A 12 12.83 -9.49 -11.12
C ALA A 12 12.18 -9.41 -9.73
N ILE A 13 11.28 -8.45 -9.51
CA ILE A 13 10.54 -8.30 -8.25
C ILE A 13 9.05 -8.22 -8.54
N ILE A 14 8.27 -9.09 -7.90
CA ILE A 14 6.80 -9.00 -7.89
C ILE A 14 6.40 -8.80 -6.43
N THR A 15 5.96 -7.57 -6.09
CA THR A 15 5.67 -7.19 -4.70
C THR A 15 4.41 -7.83 -4.16
N SER A 16 3.35 -7.86 -4.96
CA SER A 16 2.06 -8.47 -4.60
C SER A 16 1.20 -8.64 -5.85
N ILE A 17 0.21 -9.52 -5.76
CA ILE A 17 -0.79 -9.74 -6.79
C ILE A 17 -2.17 -9.52 -6.18
N SER A 18 -2.89 -8.56 -6.75
CA SER A 18 -4.25 -8.24 -6.34
C SER A 18 -5.09 -7.88 -7.55
N LEU A 19 -6.41 -7.96 -7.38
CA LEU A 19 -7.37 -7.50 -8.38
C LEU A 19 -7.23 -5.99 -8.54
N ASP A 20 -6.67 -5.58 -9.68
CA ASP A 20 -6.56 -4.20 -10.13
C ASP A 20 -6.35 -4.18 -11.64
N HIS A 21 -6.74 -3.10 -12.31
CA HIS A 21 -6.61 -2.95 -13.77
C HIS A 21 -7.17 -4.13 -14.58
N GLN A 22 -8.33 -4.66 -14.16
CA GLN A 22 -8.92 -5.88 -14.70
C GLN A 22 -9.21 -5.83 -16.21
N ASP A 23 -9.54 -4.65 -16.75
CA ASP A 23 -9.75 -4.43 -18.18
C ASP A 23 -8.53 -4.82 -19.05
N TRP A 24 -7.33 -4.79 -18.47
CA TRP A 24 -6.06 -5.04 -19.17
C TRP A 24 -5.40 -6.35 -18.74
N LEU A 25 -5.52 -6.71 -17.47
CA LEU A 25 -4.77 -7.82 -16.87
C LEU A 25 -5.59 -9.10 -16.69
N GLY A 26 -6.91 -9.02 -16.84
CA GLY A 26 -7.83 -10.13 -16.59
C GLY A 26 -8.61 -9.99 -15.28
N ASN A 27 -9.56 -10.90 -15.07
CA ASN A 27 -10.56 -10.80 -14.00
C ASN A 27 -10.26 -11.67 -12.78
N ASP A 28 -9.11 -12.34 -12.75
CA ASP A 28 -8.71 -13.22 -11.68
C ASP A 28 -7.23 -13.04 -11.33
N LEU A 29 -6.82 -13.56 -10.18
CA LEU A 29 -5.45 -13.39 -9.70
C LEU A 29 -4.43 -14.08 -10.61
N GLU A 30 -4.77 -15.22 -11.22
CA GLU A 30 -3.84 -15.99 -12.06
C GLU A 30 -3.55 -15.33 -13.40
N SER A 31 -4.54 -14.71 -14.03
CA SER A 31 -4.36 -13.91 -15.25
C SER A 31 -3.47 -12.69 -14.98
N ILE A 32 -3.75 -11.96 -13.90
CA ILE A 32 -2.92 -10.83 -13.46
C ILE A 32 -1.49 -11.28 -13.14
N ALA A 33 -1.36 -12.40 -12.44
CA ALA A 33 -0.09 -13.00 -12.09
C ALA A 33 0.71 -13.43 -13.32
N THR A 34 0.05 -13.97 -14.34
CA THR A 34 0.66 -14.37 -15.61
C THR A 34 1.27 -13.17 -16.34
N GLU A 35 0.55 -12.05 -16.42
CA GLU A 35 1.08 -10.83 -17.04
C GLU A 35 2.28 -10.27 -16.25
N LYS A 36 2.19 -10.23 -14.91
CA LYS A 36 3.29 -9.79 -14.05
C LYS A 36 4.50 -10.72 -14.14
N ALA A 37 4.30 -12.02 -14.26
CA ALA A 37 5.37 -13.01 -14.46
C ALA A 37 6.13 -12.82 -15.78
N GLY A 38 5.62 -11.99 -16.69
CA GLY A 38 6.31 -11.61 -17.93
C GLY A 38 7.64 -10.88 -17.75
N ILE A 39 7.96 -10.37 -16.55
CA ILE A 39 9.27 -9.77 -16.23
C ILE A 39 10.34 -10.81 -15.86
N ILE A 40 9.97 -12.07 -15.62
CA ILE A 40 10.91 -13.13 -15.26
C ILE A 40 11.80 -13.45 -16.47
N ARG A 41 13.09 -13.69 -16.21
CA ARG A 41 14.09 -14.04 -17.21
C ARG A 41 14.81 -15.34 -16.84
N HIS A 42 15.42 -15.98 -17.83
CA HIS A 42 16.10 -17.25 -17.66
C HIS A 42 17.26 -17.12 -16.67
N LYS A 43 17.26 -17.94 -15.61
CA LYS A 43 18.27 -17.94 -14.52
C LYS A 43 18.42 -16.62 -13.77
N THR A 44 17.48 -15.71 -13.94
CA THR A 44 17.43 -14.43 -13.21
C THR A 44 16.65 -14.60 -11.92
N PRO A 45 17.17 -14.20 -10.76
CA PRO A 45 16.44 -14.25 -9.50
C PRO A 45 15.08 -13.54 -9.54
N LEU A 46 14.07 -14.18 -8.97
CA LEU A 46 12.75 -13.62 -8.69
C LEU A 46 12.59 -13.42 -7.18
N VAL A 47 12.36 -12.17 -6.78
CA VAL A 47 11.93 -11.83 -5.41
C VAL A 47 10.40 -11.67 -5.42
N TYR A 48 9.71 -12.46 -4.61
CA TYR A 48 8.26 -12.62 -4.67
C TYR A 48 7.58 -12.32 -3.34
N GLY A 49 6.72 -11.31 -3.32
CA GLY A 49 6.14 -10.76 -2.09
C GLY A 49 4.78 -11.28 -1.69
N ASP A 50 4.10 -12.05 -2.53
CA ASP A 50 2.78 -12.56 -2.18
C ASP A 50 2.87 -13.74 -1.20
N LEU A 51 2.02 -13.73 -0.18
CA LEU A 51 1.95 -14.78 0.84
C LEU A 51 1.22 -16.02 0.33
N VAL A 52 0.29 -15.83 -0.62
CA VAL A 52 -0.42 -16.91 -1.29
C VAL A 52 0.06 -16.92 -2.74
N PRO A 53 1.08 -17.73 -3.07
CA PRO A 53 1.70 -17.65 -4.38
C PRO A 53 0.76 -18.12 -5.49
N CYS A 54 0.68 -17.32 -6.55
CA CYS A 54 0.00 -17.70 -7.78
C CYS A 54 0.80 -18.78 -8.53
N GLU A 55 0.09 -19.79 -9.00
CA GLU A 55 0.69 -20.94 -9.66
C GLU A 55 1.37 -20.54 -10.98
N SER A 56 0.78 -19.60 -11.72
CA SER A 56 1.35 -19.06 -12.96
C SER A 56 2.74 -18.44 -12.79
N VAL A 57 2.97 -17.72 -11.69
CA VAL A 57 4.30 -17.13 -11.39
C VAL A 57 5.31 -18.22 -11.10
N LEU A 58 4.97 -19.19 -10.25
CA LEU A 58 5.88 -20.27 -9.88
C LEU A 58 6.20 -21.18 -11.07
N LYS A 59 5.20 -21.53 -11.88
CA LYS A 59 5.39 -22.29 -13.14
C LYS A 59 6.30 -21.56 -14.12
N LYS A 60 6.14 -20.24 -14.25
CA LYS A 60 6.96 -19.42 -15.13
C LYS A 60 8.41 -19.34 -14.65
N ALA A 61 8.61 -19.19 -13.34
CA ALA A 61 9.93 -19.19 -12.73
C ALA A 61 10.64 -20.54 -12.93
N ASP A 62 9.95 -21.65 -12.65
CA ASP A 62 10.45 -23.01 -12.85
C ASP A 62 10.84 -23.27 -14.31
N ALA A 63 9.95 -22.95 -15.26
CA ALA A 63 10.21 -23.11 -16.69
C ALA A 63 11.40 -22.28 -17.23
N LEU A 64 11.81 -21.25 -16.48
CA LEU A 64 12.94 -20.38 -16.82
C LEU A 64 14.17 -20.64 -15.94
N ASP A 65 14.16 -21.67 -15.10
CA ASP A 65 15.22 -21.94 -14.11
C ASP A 65 15.54 -20.71 -13.23
N ALA A 66 14.54 -19.86 -12.95
CA ALA A 66 14.70 -18.66 -12.15
C ALA A 66 14.68 -19.00 -10.64
N PRO A 67 15.75 -18.69 -9.87
CA PRO A 67 15.74 -18.86 -8.42
C PRO A 67 14.67 -17.97 -7.78
N VAL A 68 13.84 -18.52 -6.89
CA VAL A 68 12.73 -17.78 -6.27
C VAL A 68 12.98 -17.52 -4.79
N TYR A 69 12.84 -16.27 -4.37
CA TYR A 69 12.96 -15.81 -2.99
C TYR A 69 11.64 -15.22 -2.52
N ARG A 70 10.86 -15.99 -1.75
CA ARG A 70 9.52 -15.58 -1.32
C ARG A 70 9.54 -14.94 0.06
N LEU A 71 8.68 -13.95 0.22
CA LEU A 71 8.40 -13.35 1.52
C LEU A 71 7.88 -14.40 2.50
N ASN A 72 8.39 -14.39 3.72
CA ASN A 72 8.08 -15.32 4.80
C ASN A 72 8.47 -16.79 4.55
N LEU A 73 9.24 -17.08 3.51
CA LEU A 73 9.90 -18.37 3.32
C LEU A 73 11.41 -18.19 3.19
N GLU A 74 11.88 -17.73 2.03
CA GLU A 74 13.31 -17.52 1.78
C GLU A 74 13.81 -16.17 2.33
N CYS A 75 12.93 -15.18 2.48
CA CYS A 75 13.27 -13.89 3.08
C CYS A 75 12.16 -13.38 4.01
N TYR A 76 12.51 -12.79 5.14
CA TYR A 76 11.53 -12.29 6.12
C TYR A 76 12.10 -11.18 6.99
N GLY A 77 11.19 -10.40 7.60
CA GLY A 77 11.50 -9.35 8.56
C GLY A 77 10.85 -9.62 9.90
N ILE A 78 11.59 -9.46 11.00
CA ILE A 78 11.06 -9.58 12.36
C ILE A 78 11.21 -8.25 13.06
N VAL A 79 10.09 -7.68 13.52
CA VAL A 79 10.08 -6.46 14.34
C VAL A 79 10.47 -6.79 15.78
N ASN A 80 11.34 -5.97 16.37
CA ASN A 80 11.76 -6.13 17.76
C ASN A 80 10.59 -5.86 18.72
N GLN A 81 10.69 -6.41 19.93
CA GLN A 81 9.64 -6.29 20.96
C GLN A 81 9.28 -4.84 21.33
N ASP A 82 10.21 -3.91 21.19
CA ASP A 82 10.02 -2.49 21.49
C ASP A 82 9.47 -1.66 20.31
N ASN A 83 9.21 -2.29 19.16
CA ASN A 83 8.74 -1.66 17.93
C ASN A 83 9.61 -0.48 17.47
N LYS A 84 10.93 -0.52 17.69
CA LYS A 84 11.85 0.54 17.23
C LYS A 84 12.70 0.13 16.04
N ALA A 85 12.97 -1.16 15.92
CA ALA A 85 13.81 -1.71 14.89
C ALA A 85 13.30 -3.09 14.45
N TRP A 86 13.87 -3.58 13.37
CA TRP A 86 13.61 -4.91 12.85
C TRP A 86 14.92 -5.59 12.40
N ALA A 87 14.85 -6.89 12.18
CA ALA A 87 15.92 -7.67 11.58
C ALA A 87 15.44 -8.26 10.27
N PHE A 88 16.25 -8.12 9.22
CA PHE A 88 16.08 -8.82 7.95
C PHE A 88 16.83 -10.15 7.99
N THR A 89 16.21 -11.22 7.51
CA THR A 89 16.90 -12.47 7.17
C THR A 89 16.56 -12.87 5.75
N GLY A 90 17.56 -13.25 4.98
CA GLY A 90 17.41 -13.66 3.57
C GLY A 90 18.67 -14.27 3.01
N CYS A 91 18.83 -14.25 1.68
CA CYS A 91 19.97 -14.84 0.99
C CYS A 91 20.85 -13.80 0.30
N GLU A 92 22.16 -14.03 0.32
CA GLU A 92 23.13 -13.32 -0.52
C GLU A 92 23.22 -13.91 -1.93
N ILE A 93 23.87 -13.18 -2.85
CA ILE A 93 24.25 -13.70 -4.18
C ILE A 93 25.05 -15.00 -4.12
N SER A 94 25.80 -15.23 -3.03
CA SER A 94 26.57 -16.45 -2.79
C SER A 94 25.69 -17.68 -2.48
N GLY A 95 24.39 -17.49 -2.30
CA GLY A 95 23.44 -18.49 -1.83
C GLY A 95 23.44 -18.69 -0.32
N LYS A 96 24.33 -18.03 0.43
CA LYS A 96 24.36 -18.10 1.89
C LYS A 96 23.24 -17.28 2.51
N THR A 97 22.70 -17.78 3.61
CA THR A 97 21.79 -17.01 4.46
C THR A 97 22.56 -15.90 5.17
N GLN A 98 21.95 -14.72 5.23
CA GLN A 98 22.44 -13.57 5.98
C GLN A 98 21.32 -12.99 6.86
N THR A 99 21.73 -12.33 7.95
CA THR A 99 20.84 -11.57 8.81
C THR A 99 21.42 -10.18 9.05
N ILE A 100 20.59 -9.15 8.86
CA ILE A 100 20.93 -7.76 9.11
C ILE A 100 20.03 -7.25 10.24
N GLU A 101 20.62 -7.05 11.42
CA GLU A 101 19.88 -6.65 12.62
C GLU A 101 19.80 -5.13 12.80
N GLN A 102 18.93 -4.69 13.73
CA GLN A 102 18.76 -3.28 14.13
C GLN A 102 18.59 -2.33 12.94
N LEU A 103 17.78 -2.72 11.97
CA LEU A 103 17.33 -1.85 10.91
C LEU A 103 16.21 -0.94 11.45
N PRO A 104 16.22 0.37 11.19
CA PRO A 104 15.10 1.25 11.53
C PRO A 104 13.82 0.78 10.86
N LEU A 105 12.68 0.92 11.55
CA LEU A 105 11.38 0.69 10.93
C LEU A 105 11.09 1.83 9.93
N PRO A 106 10.92 1.53 8.64
CA PRO A 106 10.56 2.55 7.68
C PRO A 106 9.08 2.93 7.80
N HIS A 107 8.68 4.07 7.25
CA HIS A 107 7.28 4.51 7.21
C HIS A 107 6.48 3.92 6.02
N ILE A 108 7.12 3.10 5.20
CA ILE A 108 6.48 2.26 4.18
C ILE A 108 6.09 0.89 4.76
N ASP A 109 5.39 0.08 3.97
CA ASP A 109 5.08 -1.29 4.36
C ASP A 109 6.35 -2.13 4.53
N LEU A 110 6.44 -2.88 5.63
CA LEU A 110 7.62 -3.65 5.98
C LEU A 110 7.92 -4.76 4.96
N SER A 111 6.89 -5.38 4.36
CA SER A 111 7.11 -6.40 3.34
C SER A 111 7.86 -5.85 2.14
N ASN A 112 7.54 -4.62 1.71
CA ASN A 112 8.26 -3.96 0.63
C ASN A 112 9.73 -3.70 1.00
N ALA A 113 10.02 -3.36 2.26
CA ALA A 113 11.39 -3.20 2.73
C ALA A 113 12.15 -4.54 2.73
N VAL A 114 11.53 -5.64 3.17
CA VAL A 114 12.11 -6.99 3.11
C VAL A 114 12.46 -7.37 1.68
N LEU A 115 11.54 -7.17 0.73
CA LEU A 115 11.77 -7.50 -0.68
C LEU A 115 12.89 -6.64 -1.29
N ALA A 116 12.94 -5.35 -0.96
CA ALA A 116 14.00 -4.46 -1.42
C ALA A 116 15.37 -4.88 -0.87
N VAL A 117 15.46 -5.20 0.43
CA VAL A 117 16.72 -5.67 1.04
C VAL A 117 17.14 -7.02 0.44
N GLN A 118 16.20 -7.95 0.22
CA GLN A 118 16.48 -9.21 -0.47
C GLN A 118 16.97 -9.01 -1.90
N ALA A 119 16.36 -8.12 -2.68
CA ALA A 119 16.83 -7.83 -4.04
C ALA A 119 18.25 -7.24 -4.01
N ILE A 120 18.49 -6.24 -3.17
CA ILE A 120 19.82 -5.62 -3.02
C ILE A 120 20.87 -6.66 -2.61
N SER A 121 20.49 -7.60 -1.75
CA SER A 121 21.35 -8.69 -1.25
C SER A 121 21.79 -9.70 -2.32
N LEU A 122 21.07 -9.77 -3.43
CA LEU A 122 21.38 -10.63 -4.57
C LEU A 122 22.24 -9.93 -5.62
N LEU A 123 22.51 -8.63 -5.45
CA LEU A 123 23.45 -7.91 -6.31
C LEU A 123 24.90 -8.19 -5.89
N PRO A 124 25.87 -8.12 -6.82
CA PRO A 124 27.29 -8.27 -6.52
C PRO A 124 27.87 -6.98 -5.87
N LEU A 125 27.17 -6.45 -4.87
CA LEU A 125 27.51 -5.20 -4.18
C LEU A 125 27.82 -5.50 -2.71
N ALA A 126 28.97 -5.03 -2.23
CA ALA A 126 29.28 -5.04 -0.81
C ALA A 126 28.64 -3.81 -0.15
N ILE A 127 27.48 -3.99 0.47
CA ILE A 127 26.77 -2.91 1.16
C ILE A 127 26.89 -3.13 2.66
N GLU A 128 27.48 -2.15 3.34
CA GLU A 128 27.59 -2.18 4.79
C GLU A 128 26.21 -2.02 5.45
N ARG A 129 26.01 -2.70 6.57
CA ARG A 129 24.81 -2.56 7.41
C ARG A 129 24.41 -1.10 7.66
N LYS A 130 25.41 -0.23 7.86
CA LYS A 130 25.19 1.20 8.11
C LYS A 130 24.43 1.89 6.97
N ALA A 131 24.72 1.51 5.71
CA ALA A 131 24.01 2.08 4.56
C ALA A 131 22.54 1.67 4.52
N PHE A 132 22.21 0.43 4.91
CA PHE A 132 20.80 0.02 5.08
C PHE A 132 20.10 0.80 6.19
N GLN A 133 20.79 1.02 7.31
CA GLN A 133 20.24 1.80 8.41
C GLN A 133 19.95 3.25 7.97
N GLU A 134 20.91 3.90 7.32
CA GLU A 134 20.75 5.26 6.80
C GLU A 134 19.65 5.37 5.74
N ALA A 135 19.52 4.37 4.85
CA ALA A 135 18.51 4.38 3.80
C ALA A 135 17.08 4.13 4.30
N LEU A 136 16.91 3.36 5.39
CA LEU A 136 15.61 3.05 5.97
C LEU A 136 15.17 4.06 7.03
N ASP A 137 16.11 4.78 7.65
CA ASP A 137 15.80 5.77 8.67
C ASP A 137 14.92 6.91 8.11
N GLY A 138 13.71 7.03 8.64
CA GLY A 138 12.72 8.00 8.16
C GLY A 138 12.23 7.75 6.73
N LEU A 139 12.53 6.61 6.10
CA LEU A 139 12.11 6.32 4.73
C LEU A 139 10.58 6.34 4.62
N ALA A 140 10.07 7.29 3.86
CA ALA A 140 8.65 7.49 3.63
C ALA A 140 8.38 7.78 2.16
N LEU A 141 7.16 7.50 1.71
CA LEU A 141 6.71 7.83 0.36
C LEU A 141 5.44 8.68 0.44
N ALA A 142 5.41 9.78 -0.31
CA ALA A 142 4.26 10.66 -0.37
C ALA A 142 2.99 9.88 -0.77
N GLY A 143 1.90 10.09 -0.03
CA GLY A 143 0.64 9.38 -0.23
C GLY A 143 0.67 7.88 0.11
N ARG A 144 1.66 7.38 0.88
CA ARG A 144 1.65 6.01 1.45
C ARG A 144 1.64 6.11 2.97
N PHE A 145 0.45 6.14 3.54
CA PHE A 145 0.22 6.40 4.97
C PHE A 145 0.98 7.64 5.46
N GLU A 146 0.94 8.72 4.68
CA GLU A 146 1.67 9.96 4.94
C GLU A 146 0.93 10.76 6.03
N LEU A 147 1.47 10.75 7.26
CA LEU A 147 0.94 11.51 8.38
C LEU A 147 1.35 12.99 8.26
N ARG A 148 0.36 13.88 8.27
CA ARG A 148 0.48 15.33 8.10
C ARG A 148 -0.44 16.05 9.08
N LYS A 149 -0.36 17.37 9.11
CA LYS A 149 -1.32 18.24 9.78
C LYS A 149 -2.00 19.16 8.77
N ASP A 150 -3.32 19.28 8.88
CA ASP A 150 -4.05 20.31 8.14
C ASP A 150 -3.47 21.70 8.42
N MET A 151 -3.30 22.53 7.39
CA MET A 151 -2.65 23.83 7.56
C MET A 151 -3.48 24.81 8.39
N ASP A 152 -4.81 24.72 8.34
CA ASP A 152 -5.70 25.67 9.00
C ASP A 152 -6.06 25.20 10.42
N THR A 153 -6.65 24.02 10.51
CA THR A 153 -7.21 23.45 11.75
C THR A 153 -6.18 22.71 12.59
N LYS A 154 -4.99 22.46 12.05
CA LYS A 154 -3.89 21.67 12.66
C LYS A 154 -4.27 20.22 13.02
N LYS A 155 -5.37 19.70 12.47
CA LYS A 155 -5.85 18.32 12.68
C LYS A 155 -4.90 17.31 12.06
N ARG A 156 -4.82 16.12 12.64
CA ARG A 156 -4.06 15.01 12.07
C ARG A 156 -4.73 14.55 10.78
N VAL A 157 -3.93 14.44 9.72
CA VAL A 157 -4.37 13.99 8.41
C VAL A 157 -3.46 12.86 7.95
N ILE A 158 -4.02 11.74 7.52
CA ILE A 158 -3.30 10.65 6.88
C ILE A 158 -3.68 10.64 5.40
N LEU A 159 -2.69 10.73 4.53
CA LEU A 159 -2.89 10.59 3.09
C LEU A 159 -2.43 9.22 2.64
N ASP A 160 -3.32 8.46 1.99
CA ASP A 160 -2.98 7.16 1.41
C ASP A 160 -3.67 6.94 0.06
N VAL A 161 -2.90 6.57 -0.96
CA VAL A 161 -3.41 6.39 -2.34
C VAL A 161 -4.02 5.00 -2.59
N ALA A 162 -4.35 4.23 -1.55
CA ALA A 162 -5.09 2.97 -1.68
C ALA A 162 -6.32 3.14 -2.58
N HIS A 163 -6.41 2.32 -3.63
CA HIS A 163 -7.42 2.43 -4.69
C HIS A 163 -7.90 1.06 -5.19
N ASN A 164 -7.54 -0.01 -4.48
CA ASN A 164 -7.99 -1.37 -4.73
C ASN A 164 -8.22 -2.07 -3.39
N PRO A 165 -8.94 -3.22 -3.36
CA PRO A 165 -9.33 -3.86 -2.11
C PRO A 165 -8.15 -4.29 -1.23
N ALA A 166 -7.06 -4.77 -1.83
CA ALA A 166 -5.87 -5.20 -1.09
C ALA A 166 -5.16 -4.01 -0.40
N ALA A 167 -5.00 -2.89 -1.10
CA ALA A 167 -4.42 -1.68 -0.54
C ALA A 167 -5.33 -1.06 0.54
N ALA A 168 -6.65 -1.09 0.34
CA ALA A 168 -7.62 -0.61 1.31
C ALA A 168 -7.60 -1.44 2.61
N LYS A 169 -7.44 -2.77 2.49
CA LYS A 169 -7.26 -3.66 3.64
C LYS A 169 -6.01 -3.32 4.43
N LEU A 170 -4.87 -3.14 3.74
CA LEU A 170 -3.61 -2.74 4.38
C LEU A 170 -3.75 -1.38 5.09
N LEU A 171 -4.39 -0.40 4.43
CA LEU A 171 -4.69 0.89 5.04
C LEU A 171 -5.54 0.73 6.31
N GLY A 172 -6.59 -0.09 6.26
CA GLY A 172 -7.47 -0.36 7.40
C GLY A 172 -6.73 -0.97 8.58
N GLU A 173 -5.87 -1.97 8.34
CA GLU A 173 -5.02 -2.59 9.36
C GLU A 173 -4.08 -1.56 10.02
N ARG A 174 -3.43 -0.71 9.21
CA ARG A 174 -2.56 0.36 9.71
C ARG A 174 -3.32 1.42 10.51
N LEU A 175 -4.54 1.77 10.11
CA LEU A 175 -5.39 2.71 10.84
C LEU A 175 -5.83 2.15 12.19
N LEU A 176 -6.18 0.86 12.26
CA LEU A 176 -6.49 0.19 13.52
C LEU A 176 -5.27 0.18 14.45
N GLN A 177 -4.09 -0.19 13.94
CA GLN A 177 -2.85 -0.13 14.71
C GLN A 177 -2.54 1.29 15.20
N PHE A 178 -2.72 2.29 14.32
CA PHE A 178 -2.53 3.70 14.67
C PHE A 178 -3.48 4.13 15.80
N ARG A 179 -4.75 3.70 15.75
CA ARG A 179 -5.73 3.94 16.81
C ARG A 179 -5.32 3.26 18.12
N CYS A 180 -4.86 2.02 18.09
CA CYS A 180 -4.41 1.29 19.29
C CYS A 180 -3.27 2.01 20.03
N VAL A 181 -2.30 2.58 19.31
CA VAL A 181 -1.17 3.32 19.92
C VAL A 181 -1.50 4.78 20.24
N ASN A 182 -2.67 5.28 19.81
CA ASN A 182 -3.17 6.63 20.09
C ASN A 182 -4.59 6.54 20.70
N PRO A 183 -4.74 6.11 21.97
CA PRO A 183 -6.04 5.84 22.58
C PRO A 183 -6.93 7.08 22.75
N GLY A 184 -6.39 8.30 22.54
CA GLY A 184 -7.16 9.53 22.51
C GLY A 184 -8.00 9.73 21.24
N ILE A 185 -7.75 8.95 20.18
CA ILE A 185 -8.56 8.98 18.95
C ILE A 185 -9.95 8.45 19.27
N THR A 186 -10.96 9.32 19.16
CA THR A 186 -12.37 8.93 19.31
C THR A 186 -13.03 8.66 17.97
N GLN A 187 -12.55 9.31 16.91
CA GLN A 187 -13.07 9.18 15.56
C GLN A 187 -11.94 9.17 14.51
N ILE A 188 -12.12 8.32 13.50
CA ILE A 188 -11.41 8.37 12.23
C ILE A 188 -12.44 8.67 11.14
N VAL A 189 -12.25 9.81 10.46
CA VAL A 189 -13.10 10.28 9.36
C VAL A 189 -12.40 10.02 8.03
N GLY A 190 -12.92 9.10 7.23
CA GLY A 190 -12.42 8.81 5.88
C GLY A 190 -13.05 9.73 4.84
N VAL A 191 -12.22 10.38 4.03
CA VAL A 191 -12.60 11.18 2.87
C VAL A 191 -12.17 10.40 1.63
N ILE A 192 -13.15 9.84 0.92
CA ILE A 192 -12.92 8.82 -0.11
C ILE A 192 -13.44 9.33 -1.46
N ALA A 193 -12.57 9.29 -2.46
CA ALA A 193 -12.95 9.41 -3.87
C ALA A 193 -12.12 8.43 -4.70
N VAL A 194 -12.77 7.66 -5.58
CA VAL A 194 -12.13 6.61 -6.39
C VAL A 194 -12.39 6.83 -7.88
N MET A 195 -11.57 6.20 -8.73
CA MET A 195 -11.82 6.17 -10.16
C MET A 195 -12.97 5.20 -10.50
N ALA A 196 -13.64 5.42 -11.62
CA ALA A 196 -14.82 4.67 -12.04
C ALA A 196 -14.55 3.18 -12.31
N ASP A 197 -13.30 2.82 -12.65
CA ASP A 197 -12.85 1.44 -12.86
C ASP A 197 -12.60 0.67 -11.56
N LYS A 198 -12.72 1.30 -10.39
CA LYS A 198 -12.41 0.67 -9.10
C LYS A 198 -13.63 0.05 -8.42
N ASP A 199 -13.37 -1.04 -7.69
CA ASP A 199 -14.33 -1.71 -6.82
C ASP A 199 -14.49 -0.94 -5.50
N ILE A 200 -15.37 0.06 -5.51
CA ILE A 200 -15.64 0.92 -4.36
C ILE A 200 -16.30 0.15 -3.21
N GLU A 201 -17.10 -0.87 -3.49
CA GLU A 201 -17.78 -1.68 -2.49
C GLU A 201 -16.77 -2.46 -1.65
N SER A 202 -15.84 -3.15 -2.29
CA SER A 202 -14.79 -3.90 -1.59
C SER A 202 -13.81 -2.97 -0.87
N ILE A 203 -13.47 -1.81 -1.45
CA ILE A 203 -12.65 -0.78 -0.78
C ILE A 203 -13.35 -0.27 0.49
N ALA A 204 -14.63 0.09 0.41
CA ALA A 204 -15.39 0.57 1.56
C ALA A 204 -15.56 -0.51 2.63
N GLY A 205 -15.82 -1.76 2.22
CA GLY A 205 -15.91 -2.91 3.12
C GLY A 205 -14.60 -3.18 3.86
N ALA A 206 -13.45 -3.05 3.19
CA ALA A 206 -12.13 -3.21 3.81
C ALA A 206 -11.82 -2.14 4.86
N LEU A 207 -12.42 -0.94 4.74
CA LEU A 207 -12.21 0.18 5.64
C LEU A 207 -13.31 0.32 6.72
N GLU A 208 -14.42 -0.41 6.61
CA GLU A 208 -15.59 -0.27 7.49
C GLU A 208 -15.22 -0.40 8.97
N SER A 209 -14.35 -1.35 9.33
CA SER A 209 -13.98 -1.63 10.72
C SER A 209 -13.13 -0.54 11.37
N CYS A 210 -12.50 0.33 10.57
CA CYS A 210 -11.55 1.33 11.04
C CYS A 210 -12.05 2.77 10.90
N LEU A 211 -13.11 3.03 10.12
CA LEU A 211 -13.68 4.35 9.88
C LEU A 211 -14.99 4.49 10.66
N ASP A 212 -15.11 5.54 11.47
CA ASP A 212 -16.37 5.86 12.17
C ASP A 212 -17.30 6.64 11.23
N ILE A 213 -16.72 7.42 10.31
CA ILE A 213 -17.42 8.26 9.35
C ILE A 213 -16.75 8.15 7.99
N CYS A 214 -17.55 7.99 6.93
CA CYS A 214 -17.15 7.93 5.53
C CYS A 214 -17.78 9.10 4.77
N TYR A 215 -16.95 10.04 4.36
CA TYR A 215 -17.30 11.15 3.47
C TYR A 215 -16.93 10.78 2.05
N ILE A 216 -17.95 10.60 1.22
CA ILE A 216 -17.82 10.23 -0.18
C ILE A 216 -17.84 11.49 -1.02
N ALA A 217 -16.80 11.67 -1.81
CA ALA A 217 -16.62 12.84 -2.64
C ALA A 217 -16.16 12.45 -4.05
N GLN A 218 -15.90 13.46 -4.87
CA GLN A 218 -15.34 13.32 -6.19
C GLN A 218 -14.25 14.38 -6.40
N VAL A 219 -13.31 14.08 -7.28
CA VAL A 219 -12.32 15.02 -7.81
C VAL A 219 -12.72 15.43 -9.22
N ASP A 220 -12.25 16.60 -9.67
CA ASP A 220 -12.43 17.07 -11.05
C ASP A 220 -11.47 16.34 -12.00
N GLU A 221 -11.76 15.07 -12.21
CA GLU A 221 -11.02 14.17 -13.09
C GLU A 221 -12.04 13.35 -13.90
N PRO A 222 -11.99 13.32 -15.24
CA PRO A 222 -12.96 12.62 -16.07
C PRO A 222 -13.15 11.14 -15.72
N ARG A 223 -12.11 10.50 -15.19
CA ARG A 223 -12.14 9.10 -14.76
C ARG A 223 -12.70 8.89 -13.35
N CYS A 224 -12.95 9.96 -12.58
CA CYS A 224 -13.48 9.83 -11.23
C CYS A 224 -14.92 9.31 -11.25
N MET A 225 -15.22 8.38 -10.34
CA MET A 225 -16.61 8.01 -10.07
C MET A 225 -17.34 9.23 -9.47
N LEU A 226 -18.54 9.53 -9.95
CA LEU A 226 -19.36 10.59 -9.38
C LEU A 226 -19.73 10.26 -7.93
N SER A 227 -19.68 11.26 -7.04
CA SER A 227 -19.87 11.02 -5.61
C SER A 227 -21.26 10.48 -5.28
N VAL A 228 -22.29 10.89 -6.05
CA VAL A 228 -23.66 10.36 -5.97
C VAL A 228 -23.68 8.85 -6.23
N GLU A 229 -22.94 8.39 -7.24
CA GLU A 229 -22.89 6.99 -7.62
C GLU A 229 -22.08 6.16 -6.62
N SER A 230 -20.91 6.65 -6.20
CA SER A 230 -20.12 6.01 -5.14
C SER A 230 -20.92 5.87 -3.84
N PHE A 231 -21.62 6.94 -3.42
CA PHE A 231 -22.46 6.92 -2.22
C PHE A 231 -23.60 5.91 -2.35
N ARG A 232 -24.27 5.86 -3.52
CA ARG A 232 -25.35 4.91 -3.79
C ARG A 232 -24.86 3.46 -3.66
N ARG A 233 -23.71 3.12 -4.27
CA ARG A 233 -23.11 1.78 -4.24
C ARG A 233 -22.74 1.37 -2.81
N ILE A 234 -22.02 2.22 -2.07
CA ILE A 234 -21.63 1.93 -0.68
C ILE A 234 -22.84 1.78 0.23
N LYS A 235 -23.87 2.61 0.06
CA LYS A 235 -25.11 2.53 0.87
C LYS A 235 -25.81 1.17 0.71
N GLN A 236 -25.70 0.52 -0.45
CA GLN A 236 -26.26 -0.81 -0.69
C GLN A 236 -25.52 -1.92 0.08
N CYS A 237 -24.24 -1.70 0.42
CA CYS A 237 -23.44 -2.63 1.22
C CYS A 237 -23.81 -2.66 2.71
N ARG A 238 -24.65 -1.72 3.19
CA ARG A 238 -25.10 -1.61 4.60
C ARG A 238 -23.94 -1.52 5.60
N ILE A 239 -22.91 -0.76 5.26
CA ILE A 239 -21.81 -0.47 6.18
C ILE A 239 -22.31 0.23 7.45
N LYS A 240 -21.65 -0.05 8.58
CA LYS A 240 -22.00 0.52 9.89
C LYS A 240 -21.56 1.98 10.05
N SER A 241 -20.49 2.38 9.36
CA SER A 241 -19.94 3.74 9.43
C SER A 241 -20.95 4.77 8.96
N ARG A 242 -20.96 5.95 9.59
CA ARG A 242 -21.81 7.06 9.14
C ARG A 242 -21.39 7.49 7.74
N LEU A 243 -22.31 7.49 6.78
CA LEU A 243 -22.02 7.81 5.39
C LEU A 243 -22.60 9.18 5.02
N GLU A 244 -21.78 10.06 4.44
CA GLU A 244 -22.21 11.35 3.88
C GLU A 244 -21.62 11.57 2.48
N GLN A 245 -22.31 12.37 1.68
CA GLN A 245 -21.92 12.67 0.29
C GLN A 245 -21.59 14.16 0.16
N PHE A 246 -20.55 14.46 -0.62
CA PHE A 246 -20.14 15.81 -0.99
C PHE A 246 -19.94 15.91 -2.51
N ASP A 247 -20.17 17.09 -3.06
CA ASP A 247 -20.00 17.38 -4.49
C ASP A 247 -18.52 17.57 -4.90
N SER A 248 -17.63 17.74 -3.92
CA SER A 248 -16.22 18.03 -4.14
C SER A 248 -15.38 17.51 -2.97
N LEU A 249 -14.18 17.02 -3.29
CA LEU A 249 -13.24 16.50 -2.32
C LEU A 249 -12.82 17.54 -1.28
N GLU A 250 -12.57 18.77 -1.70
CA GLU A 250 -12.14 19.84 -0.79
C GLU A 250 -13.21 20.16 0.27
N LYS A 251 -14.50 20.17 -0.10
CA LYS A 251 -15.58 20.38 0.86
C LYS A 251 -15.68 19.24 1.86
N ALA A 252 -15.57 17.99 1.39
CA ALA A 252 -15.55 16.82 2.27
C ALA A 252 -14.38 16.88 3.25
N TYR A 253 -13.17 17.16 2.76
CA TYR A 253 -11.97 17.29 3.57
C TYR A 253 -12.10 18.40 4.63
N LYS A 254 -12.52 19.61 4.23
CA LYS A 254 -12.74 20.72 5.16
C LYS A 254 -13.83 20.40 6.19
N ALA A 255 -14.88 19.70 5.81
CA ALA A 255 -15.91 19.24 6.75
C ALA A 255 -15.34 18.23 7.76
N ALA A 256 -14.52 17.28 7.29
CA ALA A 256 -13.88 16.28 8.15
C ALA A 256 -12.94 16.92 9.18
N CYS A 257 -12.11 17.88 8.75
CA CYS A 257 -11.22 18.62 9.64
C CYS A 257 -11.97 19.48 10.67
N LYS A 258 -13.12 20.05 10.30
CA LYS A 258 -13.97 20.80 11.24
C LYS A 258 -14.64 19.90 12.27
N LEU A 259 -15.00 18.67 11.88
CA LEU A 259 -15.65 17.71 12.76
C LEU A 259 -14.67 17.09 13.76
N ALA A 260 -13.47 16.72 13.29
CA ALA A 260 -12.45 16.05 14.07
C ALA A 260 -12.08 16.86 15.34
N THR A 261 -12.01 16.20 16.50
CA THR A 261 -11.40 16.76 17.71
C THR A 261 -9.87 16.84 17.58
N THR A 262 -9.16 17.35 18.57
CA THR A 262 -7.69 17.50 18.50
C THR A 262 -6.97 16.17 18.32
N GLU A 263 -7.50 15.12 18.94
CA GLU A 263 -6.94 13.79 18.85
C GLU A 263 -7.51 12.98 17.68
N ASP A 264 -8.61 13.37 17.05
CA ASP A 264 -9.16 12.60 15.93
C ASP A 264 -8.28 12.69 14.67
N VAL A 265 -8.56 11.80 13.72
CA VAL A 265 -7.79 11.67 12.49
C VAL A 265 -8.70 11.77 11.27
N VAL A 266 -8.27 12.56 10.29
CA VAL A 266 -8.86 12.56 8.96
C VAL A 266 -8.00 11.70 8.03
N VAL A 267 -8.60 10.80 7.28
CA VAL A 267 -7.90 9.95 6.30
C VAL A 267 -8.39 10.33 4.92
N VAL A 268 -7.49 10.62 3.98
CA VAL A 268 -7.86 10.92 2.58
C VAL A 268 -7.34 9.79 1.70
N THR A 269 -8.24 9.12 0.97
CA THR A 269 -7.88 7.94 0.19
C THR A 269 -8.77 7.68 -1.03
N GLY A 270 -8.40 6.68 -1.83
CA GLY A 270 -9.18 6.19 -2.97
C GLY A 270 -8.51 6.41 -4.34
N SER A 271 -7.57 7.34 -4.46
CA SER A 271 -6.74 7.49 -5.66
C SER A 271 -5.56 8.45 -5.44
N PHE A 272 -4.61 8.46 -6.40
CA PHE A 272 -3.57 9.48 -6.46
C PHE A 272 -4.13 10.90 -6.66
N TYR A 273 -5.16 11.06 -7.50
CA TYR A 273 -5.82 12.36 -7.71
C TYR A 273 -6.47 12.89 -6.44
N THR A 274 -7.09 11.99 -5.66
CA THR A 274 -7.69 12.29 -4.36
C THR A 274 -6.64 12.84 -3.40
N VAL A 275 -5.53 12.13 -3.25
CA VAL A 275 -4.45 12.57 -2.36
C VAL A 275 -3.81 13.87 -2.85
N ALA A 276 -3.53 14.01 -4.15
CA ALA A 276 -2.93 15.21 -4.71
C ALA A 276 -3.79 16.47 -4.48
N ALA A 277 -5.12 16.34 -4.62
CA ALA A 277 -6.06 17.43 -4.41
C ALA A 277 -6.13 17.93 -2.96
N VAL A 278 -5.67 17.16 -1.97
CA VAL A 278 -5.62 17.58 -0.56
C VAL A 278 -4.20 17.84 -0.06
N ARG A 279 -3.18 17.25 -0.68
CA ARG A 279 -1.81 17.27 -0.16
C ARG A 279 -1.26 18.69 0.06
N HIS A 280 -1.65 19.65 -0.79
CA HIS A 280 -1.26 21.06 -0.66
C HIS A 280 -1.97 21.82 0.49
N LEU A 281 -3.02 21.24 1.07
CA LEU A 281 -3.78 21.79 2.20
C LEU A 281 -3.25 21.30 3.57
N SER A 282 -2.22 20.45 3.57
CA SER A 282 -1.63 19.86 4.78
C SER A 282 -0.10 19.96 4.72
N GLN A 283 0.58 19.88 5.87
CA GLN A 283 2.04 19.86 5.99
C GLN A 283 2.54 18.91 7.06
#